data_AF-A0A2E6ZEK1-F1
#
_entry.id   AF-A0A2E6ZEK1-F1
#
_cell.length_a   1.000
_cell.length_b   1.000
_cell.length_c   1.000
_cell.angle_alpha   90.00
_cell.angle_beta   90.00
_cell.angle_gamma   90.00
#
_symmetry.space_group_name_H-M   'P 1'
#
loop_
_entity.id
_entity.type
_entity.pdbx_description
1 polymer ?
#
loop_
_entity_poly.entity_id
_entity_poly.type
_entity_poly.pdbx_seq_one_letter_code
_entity_poly.pdbx_strand_id
1 'polypeptide(L)'
;MSNEGAGEPTIRIGQDREGDIVEVDASEWSADALSMALRDVLTQTPKGVSLWLDNPVEDTNEILARLGLEPQRDLFRMERSIPLEQSTGIATRPFEVGQDENEWCEVNNRAFSWHREQSGWTPALLREHQAEPWFDAEGFLIHERDGRIAAFCWTKVHASEVPPVGEVFVIAVDPDFHGLGLGRALTLAGYQHLESRGITKAMLYVDADNIPAVNLYRDIGLEVETVRRLYQRQIQTH
;
A
#
# COMPACT_ATOMS: atom_id res chain seq x y z
N MET A 1 7.94 -29.06 -19.02
CA MET A 1 8.84 -27.89 -19.11
C MET A 1 8.15 -26.89 -20.00
N SER A 2 7.45 -25.94 -19.38
CA SER A 2 6.82 -24.83 -20.06
C SER A 2 7.04 -23.63 -19.15
N ASN A 3 8.06 -22.84 -19.47
CA ASN A 3 8.33 -21.55 -18.86
C ASN A 3 7.64 -20.53 -19.76
N GLU A 4 6.38 -20.20 -19.44
CA GLU A 4 5.63 -19.14 -20.08
C GLU A 4 5.49 -17.99 -19.09
N GLY A 5 6.10 -16.85 -19.41
CA GLY A 5 5.79 -15.57 -18.77
C GLY A 5 6.92 -14.88 -18.01
N ALA A 6 8.10 -14.70 -18.61
CA ALA A 6 8.95 -13.56 -18.23
C ALA A 6 8.98 -12.62 -19.43
N GLY A 7 8.24 -11.51 -19.36
CA GLY A 7 8.37 -10.42 -20.32
C GLY A 7 9.78 -9.83 -20.29
N GLU A 8 10.12 -8.96 -21.24
CA GLU A 8 11.34 -8.16 -21.10
C GLU A 8 11.26 -7.34 -19.81
N PRO A 9 12.36 -7.23 -19.04
CA PRO A 9 12.38 -6.43 -17.81
C PRO A 9 11.92 -5.01 -18.10
N THR A 10 10.98 -4.49 -17.31
CA THR A 10 10.39 -3.17 -17.56
C THR A 10 10.68 -2.17 -16.45
N ILE A 11 10.88 -0.91 -16.85
CA ILE A 11 10.86 0.24 -15.95
C ILE A 11 9.54 0.97 -16.19
N ARG A 12 8.76 1.18 -15.14
CA ARG A 12 7.54 1.99 -15.20
C ARG A 12 7.85 3.39 -14.68
N ILE A 13 7.34 4.40 -15.37
CA ILE A 13 7.51 5.81 -14.99
C ILE A 13 6.12 6.41 -14.86
N GLY A 14 5.86 7.04 -13.72
CA GLY A 14 4.61 7.72 -13.39
C GLY A 14 4.87 9.04 -12.69
N GLN A 15 3.81 9.64 -12.15
CA GLN A 15 3.89 10.85 -11.34
C GLN A 15 2.99 10.73 -10.12
N ASP A 16 3.44 11.26 -8.99
CA ASP A 16 2.64 11.48 -7.79
C ASP A 16 2.65 12.96 -7.37
N ARG A 17 2.28 13.21 -6.10
CA ARG A 17 2.28 14.54 -5.50
C ARG A 17 3.67 15.12 -5.30
N GLU A 18 4.70 14.28 -5.19
CA GLU A 18 6.08 14.69 -4.91
C GLU A 18 6.92 14.81 -6.19
N GLY A 19 6.52 14.16 -7.29
CA GLY A 19 7.12 14.33 -8.60
C GLY A 19 7.09 13.07 -9.44
N ASP A 20 8.17 12.84 -10.20
CA ASP A 20 8.30 11.64 -11.02
C ASP A 20 8.57 10.43 -10.11
N ILE A 21 7.81 9.34 -10.33
CA ILE A 21 8.05 8.04 -9.73
C ILE A 21 8.60 7.10 -10.80
N VAL A 22 9.62 6.34 -10.43
CA VAL A 22 10.12 5.19 -11.18
C VAL A 22 9.84 3.93 -10.38
N GLU A 23 9.27 2.91 -11.01
CA GLU A 23 9.02 1.59 -10.40
C GLU A 23 9.74 0.50 -11.20
N VAL A 24 10.49 -0.35 -10.51
CA VAL A 24 11.28 -1.44 -11.10
C VAL A 24 11.29 -2.65 -10.18
N ASP A 25 11.20 -3.87 -10.72
CA ASP A 25 11.49 -5.10 -9.98
C ASP A 25 12.95 -5.51 -10.22
N ALA A 26 13.80 -5.44 -9.18
CA ALA A 26 15.22 -5.76 -9.30
C ALA A 26 15.48 -7.23 -9.66
N SER A 27 14.56 -8.15 -9.34
CA SER A 27 14.74 -9.58 -9.61
C SER A 27 14.73 -9.92 -11.10
N GLU A 28 14.19 -9.04 -11.93
CA GLU A 28 14.17 -9.19 -13.39
C GLU A 28 15.47 -8.72 -14.07
N TRP A 29 16.40 -8.11 -13.33
CA TRP A 29 17.58 -7.46 -13.90
C TRP A 29 18.89 -8.02 -13.35
N SER A 30 19.93 -8.00 -14.18
CA SER A 30 21.30 -8.02 -13.65
C SER A 30 21.67 -6.63 -13.12
N ALA A 31 22.59 -6.59 -12.16
CA ALA A 31 23.14 -5.36 -11.59
C ALA A 31 23.56 -4.32 -12.65
N ASP A 32 24.32 -4.75 -13.66
CA ASP A 32 24.82 -3.87 -14.71
C ASP A 32 23.70 -3.36 -15.62
N ALA A 33 22.76 -4.25 -15.99
CA ALA A 33 21.63 -3.87 -16.86
C ALA A 33 20.71 -2.87 -16.16
N LEU A 34 20.40 -3.10 -14.88
CA LEU A 34 19.60 -2.18 -14.06
C LEU A 34 20.28 -0.81 -13.94
N SER A 35 21.58 -0.79 -13.64
CA SER A 35 22.37 0.43 -13.52
C SER A 35 22.37 1.26 -14.81
N MET A 36 22.52 0.61 -15.97
CA MET A 36 22.47 1.28 -17.27
C MET A 36 21.08 1.84 -17.56
N ALA A 37 20.03 1.03 -17.40
CA ALA A 37 18.66 1.45 -17.69
C ALA A 37 18.22 2.61 -16.78
N LEU A 38 18.53 2.55 -15.48
CA LEU A 38 18.23 3.64 -14.55
C LEU A 38 19.02 4.91 -14.87
N ARG A 39 20.28 4.82 -15.33
CA ARG A 39 21.03 6.01 -15.73
C ARG A 39 20.31 6.78 -16.84
N ASP A 40 19.79 6.09 -17.84
CA ASP A 40 19.08 6.72 -18.95
C ASP A 40 17.80 7.42 -18.48
N VAL A 41 17.04 6.78 -17.57
CA VAL A 41 15.85 7.37 -16.95
C VAL A 41 16.21 8.60 -16.11
N LEU A 42 17.28 8.51 -15.31
CA LEU A 42 17.76 9.56 -14.42
C LEU A 42 18.31 10.80 -15.14
N THR A 43 18.68 10.67 -16.42
CA THR A 43 19.02 11.84 -17.25
C THR A 43 17.79 12.63 -17.72
N GLN A 44 16.62 11.99 -17.73
CA GLN A 44 15.36 12.56 -18.17
C GLN A 44 14.55 13.18 -17.03
N THR A 45 14.96 12.96 -15.76
CA THR A 45 14.30 13.44 -14.54
C THR A 45 15.16 14.47 -13.77
N PRO A 46 15.36 15.69 -14.30
CA PRO A 46 16.32 16.67 -13.76
C PRO A 46 15.87 17.37 -12.46
N LYS A 47 14.67 17.09 -11.95
CA LYS A 47 14.12 17.71 -10.73
C LYS A 47 14.22 16.82 -9.48
N GLY A 48 14.88 15.67 -9.58
CA GLY A 48 14.84 14.62 -8.58
C GLY A 48 13.76 13.59 -8.89
N VAL A 49 13.86 12.42 -8.27
CA VAL A 49 12.97 11.28 -8.54
C VAL A 49 12.84 10.40 -7.31
N SER A 50 11.66 9.79 -7.16
CA SER A 50 11.41 8.68 -6.23
C SER A 50 11.48 7.37 -7.01
N LEU A 51 12.34 6.44 -6.59
CA LEU A 51 12.45 5.11 -7.16
C LEU A 51 11.91 4.08 -6.17
N TRP A 52 10.82 3.42 -6.51
CA TRP A 52 10.39 2.19 -5.84
C TRP A 52 11.04 0.99 -6.52
N LEU A 53 11.84 0.26 -5.76
CA LEU A 53 12.51 -0.93 -6.21
C LEU A 53 11.97 -2.15 -5.47
N ASP A 54 11.31 -3.03 -6.21
CA ASP A 54 10.79 -4.29 -5.69
C ASP A 54 11.92 -5.33 -5.64
N ASN A 55 11.92 -6.14 -4.58
CA ASN A 55 12.85 -7.23 -4.33
C ASN A 55 14.34 -6.84 -4.47
N PRO A 56 14.82 -5.80 -3.76
CA PRO A 56 16.23 -5.39 -3.82
C PRO A 56 17.15 -6.57 -3.48
N VAL A 57 18.11 -6.84 -4.37
CA VAL A 57 19.12 -7.90 -4.20
C VAL A 57 20.40 -7.36 -3.54
N GLU A 58 21.32 -8.26 -3.18
CA GLU A 58 22.67 -7.90 -2.72
C GLU A 58 23.33 -6.91 -3.70
N ASP A 59 24.12 -5.97 -3.19
CA ASP A 59 24.77 -4.87 -3.93
C ASP A 59 23.87 -3.76 -4.52
N THR A 60 22.55 -3.93 -4.53
CA THR A 60 21.60 -2.93 -5.10
C THR A 60 21.81 -1.53 -4.51
N ASN A 61 21.97 -1.44 -3.19
CA ASN A 61 22.21 -0.15 -2.51
C ASN A 61 23.48 0.54 -3.03
N GLU A 62 24.56 -0.22 -3.27
CA GLU A 62 25.84 0.33 -3.72
C GLU A 62 25.75 0.84 -5.16
N ILE A 63 25.04 0.09 -6.02
CA ILE A 63 24.81 0.46 -7.41
C ILE A 63 24.00 1.75 -7.48
N LEU A 64 22.90 1.84 -6.72
CA LEU A 64 22.03 3.01 -6.71
C LEU A 64 22.69 4.23 -6.06
N ALA A 65 23.52 4.04 -5.03
CA ALA A 65 24.31 5.12 -4.45
C ALA A 65 25.24 5.79 -5.49
N ARG A 66 25.84 5.01 -6.41
CA ARG A 66 26.66 5.56 -7.51
C ARG A 66 25.86 6.39 -8.52
N LEU A 67 24.54 6.21 -8.55
CA LEU A 67 23.60 7.01 -9.34
C LEU A 67 23.02 8.21 -8.54
N GLY A 68 23.45 8.41 -7.29
CA GLY A 68 22.97 9.46 -6.40
C GLY A 68 21.59 9.18 -5.80
N LEU A 69 21.16 7.92 -5.79
CA LEU A 69 19.92 7.47 -5.16
C LEU A 69 20.23 6.94 -3.75
N GLU A 70 19.54 7.47 -2.74
CA GLU A 70 19.71 7.09 -1.34
C GLU A 70 18.49 6.31 -0.84
N PRO A 71 18.68 5.15 -0.18
CA PRO A 71 17.57 4.38 0.36
C PRO A 71 16.89 5.16 1.49
N GLN A 72 15.56 5.12 1.52
CA GLN A 72 14.74 5.84 2.49
C GLN A 72 14.02 4.88 3.44
N ARG A 73 13.10 4.07 2.91
CA ARG A 73 12.27 3.15 3.69
C ARG A 73 11.92 1.90 2.88
N ASP A 74 11.59 0.84 3.60
CA ASP A 74 11.04 -0.37 3.02
C ASP A 74 9.53 -0.42 3.29
N LEU A 75 8.78 -0.77 2.26
CA LEU A 75 7.35 -1.05 2.29
C LEU A 75 7.17 -2.54 1.98
N PHE A 76 6.62 -3.29 2.93
CA PHE A 76 6.30 -4.69 2.71
C PHE A 76 4.93 -4.82 2.04
N ARG A 77 4.89 -5.57 0.94
CA ARG A 77 3.67 -6.16 0.41
C ARG A 77 3.48 -7.50 1.09
N MET A 78 2.46 -7.59 1.95
CA MET A 78 2.15 -8.82 2.68
C MET A 78 0.92 -9.48 2.10
N GLU A 79 0.94 -10.81 1.95
CA GLU A 79 -0.13 -11.54 1.27
C GLU A 79 -0.53 -12.83 1.98
N ARG A 80 -1.75 -13.30 1.68
CA ARG A 80 -2.17 -14.68 1.96
C ARG A 80 -3.33 -15.12 1.05
N SER A 81 -3.47 -16.43 0.90
CA SER A 81 -4.75 -17.02 0.49
C SER A 81 -5.82 -16.84 1.57
N ILE A 82 -7.07 -16.64 1.14
CA ILE A 82 -8.27 -16.59 1.98
C ILE A 82 -9.29 -17.66 1.52
N PRO A 83 -10.18 -18.20 2.39
CA PRO A 83 -10.52 -17.75 3.74
C PRO A 83 -9.39 -17.86 4.75
N LEU A 84 -9.40 -16.97 5.74
CA LEU A 84 -8.56 -17.11 6.93
C LEU A 84 -9.24 -18.04 7.93
N GLU A 85 -8.43 -18.77 8.71
CA GLU A 85 -8.94 -19.58 9.83
C GLU A 85 -9.55 -18.72 10.95
N GLN A 86 -9.11 -17.47 11.04
CA GLN A 86 -9.53 -16.51 12.05
C GLN A 86 -10.62 -15.59 11.49
N SER A 87 -11.63 -15.31 12.30
CA SER A 87 -12.73 -14.43 11.94
C SER A 87 -12.99 -13.40 13.04
N THR A 88 -13.70 -12.34 12.72
CA THR A 88 -14.21 -11.38 13.70
C THR A 88 -15.73 -11.27 13.63
N GLY A 89 -16.33 -10.85 14.75
CA GLY A 89 -17.74 -10.48 14.85
C GLY A 89 -17.93 -8.98 15.08
N ILE A 90 -16.90 -8.16 14.82
CA ILE A 90 -16.99 -6.71 14.95
C ILE A 90 -18.10 -6.17 14.06
N ALA A 91 -18.98 -5.35 14.64
CA ALA A 91 -20.03 -4.71 13.87
C ALA A 91 -19.43 -3.58 13.03
N THR A 92 -19.73 -3.61 11.73
CA THR A 92 -19.39 -2.55 10.79
C THR A 92 -20.59 -2.19 9.94
N ARG A 93 -20.64 -0.95 9.45
CA ARG A 93 -21.54 -0.53 8.37
C ARG A 93 -20.73 -0.12 7.13
N PRO A 94 -21.32 -0.15 5.93
CA PRO A 94 -20.72 0.47 4.76
C PRO A 94 -20.50 1.97 4.96
N PHE A 95 -19.52 2.52 4.24
CA PHE A 95 -19.30 3.95 4.13
C PHE A 95 -20.47 4.62 3.39
N GLU A 96 -20.99 5.72 3.94
CA GLU A 96 -22.10 6.47 3.37
C GLU A 96 -21.58 7.66 2.54
N VAL A 97 -21.58 7.49 1.22
CA VAL A 97 -21.17 8.53 0.27
C VAL A 97 -22.03 9.78 0.40
N GLY A 98 -21.37 10.93 0.53
CA GLY A 98 -21.97 12.25 0.76
C GLY A 98 -22.23 12.59 2.23
N GLN A 99 -21.94 11.67 3.16
CA GLN A 99 -22.15 11.87 4.59
C GLN A 99 -20.85 11.69 5.39
N ASP A 100 -20.12 10.60 5.16
CA ASP A 100 -18.99 10.21 6.01
C ASP A 100 -17.67 10.91 5.67
N GLU A 101 -17.54 11.61 4.53
CA GLU A 101 -16.24 12.06 4.01
C GLU A 101 -15.48 12.98 4.99
N ASN A 102 -16.19 13.90 5.65
CA ASN A 102 -15.56 14.85 6.57
C ASN A 102 -14.99 14.13 7.79
N GLU A 103 -15.83 13.33 8.45
CA GLU A 103 -15.45 12.60 9.67
C GLU A 103 -14.38 11.55 9.38
N TRP A 104 -14.50 10.83 8.26
CA TRP A 104 -13.48 9.88 7.85
C TRP A 104 -12.12 10.56 7.62
N CYS A 105 -12.09 11.74 6.97
CA CYS A 105 -10.84 12.49 6.77
C CYS A 105 -10.22 12.91 8.11
N GLU A 106 -11.02 13.34 9.08
CA GLU A 106 -10.54 13.68 10.42
C GLU A 106 -9.88 12.48 11.11
N VAL A 107 -10.55 11.31 11.11
CA VAL A 107 -10.02 10.08 11.70
C VAL A 107 -8.76 9.61 10.98
N ASN A 108 -8.77 9.56 9.64
CA ASN A 108 -7.61 9.18 8.83
C ASN A 108 -6.41 10.08 9.15
N ASN A 109 -6.60 11.40 9.12
CA ASN A 109 -5.51 12.35 9.33
C ASN A 109 -4.97 12.32 10.76
N ARG A 110 -5.81 12.01 11.76
CA ARG A 110 -5.35 11.79 13.15
C ARG A 110 -4.54 10.51 13.27
N ALA A 111 -5.08 9.39 12.77
CA ALA A 111 -4.42 8.08 12.83
C ALA A 111 -3.08 8.05 12.09
N PHE A 112 -2.99 8.77 10.97
CA PHE A 112 -1.81 8.86 10.11
C PHE A 112 -1.07 10.20 10.24
N SER A 113 -1.26 10.96 11.32
CA SER A 113 -0.67 12.30 11.51
C SER A 113 0.85 12.38 11.30
N TRP A 114 1.57 11.27 11.46
CA TRP A 114 3.01 11.11 11.27
C TRP A 114 3.41 10.64 9.86
N HIS A 115 2.46 10.14 9.06
CA HIS A 115 2.71 9.52 7.75
C HIS A 115 2.64 10.56 6.63
N ARG A 116 3.69 10.63 5.78
CA ARG A 116 3.75 11.65 4.72
C ARG A 116 2.64 11.50 3.68
N GLU A 117 2.43 10.28 3.17
CA GLU A 117 1.50 10.04 2.05
C GLU A 117 0.03 9.87 2.49
N GLN A 118 -0.20 9.25 3.66
CA GLN A 118 -1.56 8.95 4.14
C GLN A 118 -2.17 10.04 5.03
N SER A 119 -1.38 11.02 5.49
CA SER A 119 -1.91 12.22 6.15
C SER A 119 -2.41 13.26 5.15
N GLY A 120 -3.23 14.21 5.61
CA GLY A 120 -3.68 15.35 4.82
C GLY A 120 -4.75 15.01 3.76
N TRP A 121 -5.48 13.92 3.93
CA TRP A 121 -6.64 13.63 3.10
C TRP A 121 -7.71 14.71 3.29
N THR A 122 -8.34 15.07 2.18
CA THR A 122 -9.45 16.02 2.16
C THR A 122 -10.69 15.35 1.56
N PRO A 123 -11.90 15.83 1.87
CA PRO A 123 -13.12 15.33 1.22
C PRO A 123 -13.09 15.44 -0.31
N ALA A 124 -12.33 16.41 -0.86
CA ALA A 124 -12.16 16.54 -2.30
C ALA A 124 -11.32 15.40 -2.87
N LEU A 125 -10.18 15.11 -2.25
CA LEU A 125 -9.34 13.97 -2.61
C LEU A 125 -10.08 12.65 -2.46
N LEU A 126 -10.80 12.46 -1.34
CA LEU A 126 -11.57 11.25 -1.13
C LEU A 126 -12.60 11.05 -2.26
N ARG A 127 -13.26 12.12 -2.70
CA ARG A 127 -14.18 12.08 -3.86
C ARG A 127 -13.51 11.71 -5.17
N GLU A 128 -12.24 12.06 -5.37
CA GLU A 128 -11.47 11.59 -6.54
C GLU A 128 -11.30 10.06 -6.48
N HIS A 129 -10.94 9.52 -5.32
CA HIS A 129 -10.84 8.07 -5.12
C HIS A 129 -12.21 7.36 -5.20
N GLN A 130 -13.30 7.98 -4.75
CA GLN A 130 -14.66 7.44 -4.89
C GLN A 130 -15.12 7.38 -6.36
N ALA A 131 -14.53 8.17 -7.25
CA ALA A 131 -14.84 8.15 -8.68
C ALA A 131 -14.08 7.07 -9.46
N GLU A 132 -13.11 6.40 -8.83
CA GLU A 132 -12.33 5.34 -9.45
C GLU A 132 -13.19 4.09 -9.72
N PRO A 133 -12.98 3.36 -10.83
CA PRO A 133 -13.78 2.18 -11.17
C PRO A 133 -13.74 1.03 -10.16
N TRP A 134 -12.72 1.01 -9.29
CA TRP A 134 -12.56 -0.02 -8.26
C TRP A 134 -13.29 0.33 -6.96
N PHE A 135 -13.82 1.54 -6.81
CA PHE A 135 -14.50 1.97 -5.60
C PHE A 135 -15.75 1.12 -5.33
N ASP A 136 -15.85 0.57 -4.12
CA ASP A 136 -17.02 -0.13 -3.61
C ASP A 136 -17.29 0.32 -2.17
N ALA A 137 -18.42 1.00 -1.94
CA ALA A 137 -18.81 1.49 -0.62
C ALA A 137 -19.08 0.34 0.37
N GLU A 138 -19.54 -0.82 -0.12
CA GLU A 138 -19.76 -2.01 0.71
C GLU A 138 -18.44 -2.60 1.22
N GLY A 139 -17.35 -2.39 0.47
CA GLY A 139 -15.99 -2.76 0.86
C GLY A 139 -15.29 -1.72 1.72
N PHE A 140 -15.95 -0.61 2.04
CA PHE A 140 -15.43 0.46 2.88
C PHE A 140 -16.09 0.41 4.26
N LEU A 141 -15.51 -0.42 5.14
CA LEU A 141 -16.11 -0.80 6.41
C LEU A 141 -15.84 0.24 7.48
N ILE A 142 -16.91 0.79 8.07
CA ILE A 142 -16.88 1.75 9.18
C ILE A 142 -17.28 1.07 10.48
N HIS A 143 -16.44 1.20 11.50
CA HIS A 143 -16.77 0.83 12.88
C HIS A 143 -17.01 2.09 13.71
N GLU A 144 -18.20 2.20 14.28
CA GLU A 144 -18.59 3.32 15.13
C GLU A 144 -18.50 2.97 16.62
N ARG A 145 -18.13 3.97 17.41
CA ARG A 145 -18.20 3.93 18.87
C ARG A 145 -18.55 5.31 19.39
N ASP A 146 -19.42 5.36 20.40
CA ASP A 146 -19.85 6.61 21.03
C ASP A 146 -20.44 7.64 20.04
N GLY A 147 -21.09 7.13 18.98
CA GLY A 147 -21.76 7.94 17.96
C GLY A 147 -20.84 8.60 16.93
N ARG A 148 -19.59 8.11 16.81
CA ARG A 148 -18.60 8.59 15.83
C ARG A 148 -17.77 7.44 15.25
N ILE A 149 -17.10 7.67 14.13
CA ILE A 149 -16.17 6.74 13.51
C ILE A 149 -14.99 6.51 14.47
N ALA A 150 -14.83 5.26 14.90
CA ALA A 150 -13.75 4.84 15.79
C ALA A 150 -12.61 4.17 15.03
N ALA A 151 -12.94 3.45 13.95
CA ALA A 151 -11.99 2.78 13.09
C ALA A 151 -12.64 2.49 11.73
N PHE A 152 -11.82 2.26 10.71
CA PHE A 152 -12.31 1.84 9.40
C PHE A 152 -11.34 0.88 8.71
N CYS A 153 -11.86 0.10 7.75
CA CYS A 153 -11.10 -0.72 6.82
C CYS A 153 -11.69 -0.56 5.42
N TRP A 154 -10.95 0.12 4.55
CA TRP A 154 -11.28 0.28 3.14
C TRP A 154 -10.60 -0.82 2.34
N THR A 155 -11.40 -1.66 1.68
CA THR A 155 -10.90 -2.71 0.80
C THR A 155 -10.97 -2.31 -0.67
N LYS A 156 -10.14 -2.95 -1.48
CA LYS A 156 -10.08 -2.76 -2.94
C LYS A 156 -9.95 -4.12 -3.62
N VAL A 157 -10.49 -4.26 -4.83
CA VAL A 157 -10.32 -5.45 -5.66
C VAL A 157 -9.56 -5.09 -6.94
N HIS A 158 -8.42 -5.75 -7.16
CA HIS A 158 -7.64 -5.67 -8.39
C HIS A 158 -8.20 -6.65 -9.42
N ALA A 159 -9.30 -6.26 -10.05
CA ALA A 159 -10.05 -7.13 -10.96
C ALA A 159 -9.30 -7.51 -12.26
N SER A 160 -8.26 -6.75 -12.61
CA SER A 160 -7.40 -7.03 -13.77
C SER A 160 -6.36 -8.12 -13.52
N GLU A 161 -6.09 -8.46 -12.26
CA GLU A 161 -5.21 -9.58 -11.92
C GLU A 161 -5.91 -10.92 -12.16
N VAL A 162 -5.13 -11.95 -12.50
CA VAL A 162 -5.66 -13.28 -12.82
C VAL A 162 -4.95 -14.33 -11.94
N PRO A 163 -5.61 -14.87 -10.90
CA PRO A 163 -6.97 -14.52 -10.42
C PRO A 163 -7.02 -13.11 -9.77
N PRO A 164 -8.21 -12.51 -9.62
CA PRO A 164 -8.36 -11.22 -8.94
C PRO A 164 -7.82 -11.25 -7.51
N VAL A 165 -7.13 -10.18 -7.12
CA VAL A 165 -6.54 -10.03 -5.79
C VAL A 165 -7.28 -8.95 -5.00
N GLY A 166 -7.62 -9.26 -3.75
CA GLY A 166 -8.18 -8.29 -2.80
C GLY A 166 -7.09 -7.53 -2.05
N GLU A 167 -7.40 -6.33 -1.60
CA GLU A 167 -6.49 -5.49 -0.83
C GLU A 167 -7.22 -4.93 0.39
N VAL A 168 -6.59 -4.95 1.55
CA VAL A 168 -6.91 -4.00 2.62
C VAL A 168 -6.13 -2.72 2.30
N PHE A 169 -6.80 -1.81 1.60
CA PHE A 169 -6.19 -0.63 0.97
C PHE A 169 -5.81 0.43 2.02
N VAL A 170 -6.75 0.79 2.89
CA VAL A 170 -6.47 1.67 4.04
C VAL A 170 -7.19 1.15 5.26
N ILE A 171 -6.45 1.00 6.37
CA ILE A 171 -7.01 0.63 7.66
C ILE A 171 -6.47 1.55 8.75
N ALA A 172 -7.36 2.05 9.59
CA ALA A 172 -6.98 2.92 10.69
C ALA A 172 -7.91 2.79 11.88
N VAL A 173 -7.37 3.16 13.04
CA VAL A 173 -8.11 3.33 14.30
C VAL A 173 -7.83 4.74 14.77
N ASP A 174 -8.86 5.49 15.16
CA ASP A 174 -8.67 6.80 15.77
C ASP A 174 -7.83 6.64 17.05
N PRO A 175 -6.84 7.53 17.30
CA PRO A 175 -5.99 7.48 18.50
C PRO A 175 -6.75 7.35 19.82
N ASP A 176 -7.95 7.92 19.93
CA ASP A 176 -8.76 7.85 21.16
C ASP A 176 -9.29 6.43 21.46
N PHE A 177 -9.27 5.53 20.47
CA PHE A 177 -9.75 4.14 20.58
C PHE A 177 -8.64 3.10 20.39
N HIS A 178 -7.37 3.50 20.50
CA HIS A 178 -6.22 2.58 20.46
C HIS A 178 -6.20 1.61 21.64
N GLY A 179 -5.50 0.48 21.48
CA GLY A 179 -5.38 -0.53 22.53
C GLY A 179 -6.60 -1.43 22.73
N LEU A 180 -7.67 -1.25 21.93
CA LEU A 180 -8.91 -2.04 22.00
C LEU A 180 -8.95 -3.24 21.04
N GLY A 181 -7.85 -3.54 20.35
CA GLY A 181 -7.80 -4.63 19.37
C GLY A 181 -8.52 -4.35 18.04
N LEU A 182 -8.97 -3.11 17.81
CA LEU A 182 -9.75 -2.73 16.63
C LEU A 182 -9.00 -2.94 15.31
N GLY A 183 -7.69 -2.69 15.26
CA GLY A 183 -6.89 -2.92 14.05
C GLY A 183 -6.92 -4.38 13.59
N ARG A 184 -6.76 -5.33 14.52
CA ARG A 184 -6.89 -6.78 14.22
C ARG A 184 -8.29 -7.10 13.73
N ALA A 185 -9.29 -6.65 14.49
CA ALA A 185 -10.69 -6.96 14.19
C ALA A 185 -11.07 -6.43 12.80
N LEU A 186 -10.73 -5.19 12.47
CA LEU A 186 -11.07 -4.62 11.16
C LEU A 186 -10.27 -5.22 10.00
N THR A 187 -9.01 -5.62 10.21
CA THR A 187 -8.26 -6.35 9.19
C THR A 187 -8.98 -7.66 8.83
N LEU A 188 -9.39 -8.42 9.84
CA LEU A 188 -10.16 -9.66 9.64
C LEU A 188 -11.50 -9.39 8.97
N ALA A 189 -12.22 -8.32 9.36
CA ALA A 189 -13.48 -7.94 8.73
C ALA A 189 -13.31 -7.61 7.24
N GLY A 190 -12.23 -6.90 6.88
CA GLY A 190 -11.88 -6.61 5.49
C GLY A 190 -11.63 -7.88 4.67
N TYR A 191 -10.89 -8.84 5.21
CA TYR A 191 -10.68 -10.12 4.52
C TYR A 191 -11.95 -10.98 4.45
N GLN A 192 -12.80 -10.99 5.46
CA GLN A 192 -14.12 -11.64 5.40
C GLN A 192 -15.02 -10.99 4.34
N HIS A 193 -14.97 -9.67 4.19
CA HIS A 193 -15.67 -8.98 3.12
C HIS A 193 -15.14 -9.45 1.75
N LEU A 194 -13.83 -9.41 1.52
CA LEU A 194 -13.21 -9.85 0.27
C LEU A 194 -13.53 -11.33 -0.06
N GLU A 195 -13.48 -12.21 0.94
CA GLU A 195 -13.89 -13.62 0.81
C GLU A 195 -15.34 -13.73 0.33
N SER A 196 -16.25 -12.94 0.90
CA SER A 196 -17.67 -12.93 0.48
C SER A 196 -17.88 -12.48 -0.97
N ARG A 197 -16.88 -11.81 -1.57
CA ARG A 197 -16.84 -11.39 -2.97
C ARG A 197 -16.20 -12.44 -3.89
N GLY A 198 -15.86 -13.62 -3.36
CA GLY A 198 -15.23 -14.71 -4.11
C GLY A 198 -13.72 -14.53 -4.34
N ILE A 199 -13.10 -13.57 -3.64
CA ILE A 199 -11.64 -13.39 -3.69
C ILE A 199 -10.97 -14.52 -2.91
N THR A 200 -9.89 -15.06 -3.47
CA THR A 200 -9.15 -16.20 -2.90
C THR A 200 -7.74 -15.85 -2.47
N LYS A 201 -7.25 -14.66 -2.84
CA LYS A 201 -5.95 -14.12 -2.45
C LYS A 201 -6.11 -12.66 -2.09
N ALA A 202 -5.56 -12.25 -0.95
CA ALA A 202 -5.61 -10.87 -0.49
C ALA A 202 -4.25 -10.39 0.02
N MET A 203 -4.04 -9.08 -0.04
CA MET A 203 -2.79 -8.43 0.29
C MET A 203 -2.99 -7.09 1.00
N LEU A 204 -1.90 -6.53 1.50
CA LEU A 204 -1.80 -5.15 1.97
C LEU A 204 -0.37 -4.64 1.82
N TYR A 205 -0.21 -3.33 1.95
CA TYR A 205 1.09 -2.68 2.13
C TYR A 205 1.24 -2.16 3.55
N VAL A 206 2.46 -2.28 4.10
CA VAL A 206 2.80 -1.78 5.43
C VAL A 206 4.25 -1.35 5.47
N ASP A 207 4.53 -0.21 6.11
CA ASP A 207 5.91 0.20 6.36
C ASP A 207 6.65 -0.84 7.21
N ALA A 208 7.87 -1.20 6.79
CA ALA A 208 8.68 -2.20 7.46
C ALA A 208 9.06 -1.82 8.91
N ASP A 209 9.10 -0.52 9.22
CA ASP A 209 9.38 0.02 10.55
C ASP A 209 8.14 0.05 11.47
N ASN A 210 6.94 -0.17 10.92
CA ASN A 210 5.71 -0.33 11.69
C ASN A 210 5.63 -1.75 12.27
N ILE A 211 6.57 -2.06 13.15
CA ILE A 211 6.73 -3.37 13.82
C ILE A 211 5.41 -3.86 14.45
N PRO A 212 4.59 -3.02 15.12
CA PRO A 212 3.29 -3.47 15.63
C PRO A 212 2.34 -3.99 14.55
N ALA A 213 2.21 -3.27 13.43
CA ALA A 213 1.35 -3.68 12.32
C ALA A 213 1.91 -4.91 11.59
N VAL A 214 3.22 -4.95 11.33
CA VAL A 214 3.88 -6.12 10.71
C VAL A 214 3.66 -7.38 11.55
N ASN A 215 3.83 -7.30 12.88
CA ASN A 215 3.58 -8.44 13.77
C ASN A 215 2.10 -8.84 13.78
N LEU A 216 1.19 -7.87 13.81
CA LEU A 216 -0.24 -8.13 13.70
C LEU A 216 -0.57 -8.96 12.44
N TYR A 217 -0.05 -8.55 11.28
CA TYR A 217 -0.35 -9.21 10.01
C TYR A 217 0.28 -10.60 9.93
N ARG A 218 1.50 -10.79 10.48
CA ARG A 218 2.10 -12.12 10.65
C ARG A 218 1.30 -13.01 11.59
N ASP A 219 0.68 -12.48 12.64
CA ASP A 219 -0.19 -13.26 13.56
C ASP A 219 -1.53 -13.65 12.93
N ILE A 220 -1.97 -12.90 11.91
CA ILE A 220 -3.09 -13.27 11.02
C ILE A 220 -2.59 -14.24 9.92
N GLY A 221 -1.27 -14.39 9.81
CA GLY A 221 -0.50 -15.30 8.96
C GLY A 221 -0.35 -14.85 7.52
N LEU A 222 -0.33 -13.53 7.31
CA LEU A 222 0.24 -12.98 6.10
C LEU A 222 1.77 -13.15 6.12
N GLU A 223 2.31 -13.35 4.93
CA GLU A 223 3.76 -13.45 4.70
C GLU A 223 4.22 -12.25 3.86
N VAL A 224 5.48 -11.84 4.02
CA VAL A 224 6.07 -10.79 3.16
C VAL A 224 6.37 -11.44 1.82
N GLU A 225 5.61 -11.07 0.79
CA GLU A 225 5.83 -11.55 -0.58
C GLU A 225 6.82 -10.65 -1.33
N THR A 226 6.74 -9.34 -1.10
CA THR A 226 7.59 -8.35 -1.79
C THR A 226 8.10 -7.33 -0.80
N VAL A 227 9.40 -7.06 -0.87
CA VAL A 227 10.01 -5.90 -0.22
C VAL A 227 10.16 -4.81 -1.27
N ARG A 228 9.48 -3.68 -1.10
CA ARG A 228 9.60 -2.52 -1.97
C ARG A 228 10.45 -1.48 -1.24
N ARG A 229 11.61 -1.12 -1.79
CA ARG A 229 12.48 -0.10 -1.20
C ARG A 229 12.32 1.21 -1.95
N LEU A 230 11.99 2.27 -1.22
CA LEU A 230 12.02 3.62 -1.75
C LEU A 230 13.46 4.14 -1.72
N TYR A 231 13.94 4.60 -2.87
CA TYR A 231 15.13 5.42 -2.99
C TYR A 231 14.73 6.82 -3.45
N GLN A 232 15.45 7.83 -2.98
CA GLN A 232 15.26 9.19 -3.43
C GLN A 232 16.56 9.76 -3.97
N ARG A 233 16.44 10.54 -5.04
CA ARG A 233 17.51 11.39 -5.54
C ARG A 233 17.03 12.82 -5.50
N GLN A 234 17.59 13.60 -4.59
CA GLN A 234 17.36 15.04 -4.51
C GLN A 234 18.42 15.75 -5.34
N ILE A 235 18.02 16.62 -6.26
CA ILE A 235 18.96 17.49 -6.98
C ILE A 235 18.97 18.83 -6.25
N GLN A 236 20.08 19.15 -5.59
CA GLN A 236 20.26 20.47 -4.96
C GLN A 236 20.25 21.55 -6.03
N THR A 237 19.18 22.34 -6.07
CA THR A 237 19.15 23.61 -6.80
C THR A 237 20.11 24.57 -6.09
N HIS A 238 21.26 24.85 -6.71
CA HIS A 238 22.11 25.99 -6.33
C HIS A 238 21.51 27.29 -6.85
#